data_AF-A0A2U3L441-F1
#
_entry.id   AF-A0A2U3L441-F1
#
_cell.length_a   1.000
_cell.length_b   1.000
_cell.length_c   1.000
_cell.angle_alpha   90.00
_cell.angle_beta   90.00
_cell.angle_gamma   90.00
#
_symmetry.space_group_name_H-M   'P 1'
#
loop_
_entity.id
_entity.type
_entity.pdbx_description
1 polymer ?
#
loop_
_entity_poly.entity_id
_entity_poly.type
_entity_poly.pdbx_seq_one_letter_code
_entity_poly.pdbx_strand_id
1 'polypeptide(L)' 'MYGLISQMGKAGSSIPSNIAEGQARNSSGEFRQFLGIARGSVAELETWILLAQRLGYLDSI' A
#
# COMPACT_ATOMS: atom_id res chain seq x y z
N MET A 1 -7.74 -10.45 15.32
CA MET A 1 -8.32 -9.73 14.17
C MET A 1 -7.75 -8.32 13.95
N TYR A 2 -7.41 -7.56 15.00
CA TYR A 2 -6.96 -6.16 14.88
C TYR A 2 -5.65 -5.91 14.12
N GLY A 3 -4.69 -6.85 14.15
CA GLY A 3 -3.39 -6.67 13.49
C GLY A 3 -3.48 -6.57 11.97
N LEU A 4 -4.20 -7.51 11.34
CA LEU A 4 -4.27 -7.61 9.87
C LEU A 4 -4.98 -6.40 9.25
N ILE A 5 -6.13 -6.01 9.81
CA ILE A 5 -6.87 -4.81 9.38
C ILE A 5 -5.99 -3.55 9.53
N SER A 6 -5.24 -3.44 10.64
CA SER A 6 -4.32 -2.31 10.84
C SER A 6 -3.20 -2.27 9.79
N GLN A 7 -2.60 -3.40 9.44
CA GLN A 7 -1.55 -3.45 8.41
C GLN A 7 -2.10 -3.10 7.03
N MET A 8 -3.26 -3.64 6.66
CA MET A 8 -3.94 -3.29 5.41
C MET A 8 -4.27 -1.80 5.33
N GLY A 9 -4.79 -1.21 6.42
CA GLY A 9 -5.10 0.23 6.46
C GLY A 9 -3.84 1.10 6.34
N LYS A 10 -2.72 0.70 6.93
CA LYS A 10 -1.43 1.41 6.81
C LYS A 10 -0.88 1.32 5.39
N ALA A 11 -0.80 0.12 4.82
CA ALA A 11 -0.34 -0.06 3.43
C ALA A 11 -1.25 0.70 2.45
N GLY A 12 -2.57 0.58 2.61
CA GLY A 12 -3.57 1.27 1.78
C GLY A 12 -3.49 2.79 1.83
N SER A 13 -3.36 3.38 3.03
CA SER A 13 -3.23 4.84 3.18
C SER A 13 -1.87 5.38 2.75
N SER A 14 -0.81 4.57 2.84
CA SER A 14 0.54 4.90 2.39
C SER A 14 0.63 5.11 0.87
N ILE A 15 -0.14 4.37 0.07
CA ILE A 15 -0.14 4.48 -1.40
C ILE A 15 -0.46 5.91 -1.87
N PRO A 16 -1.65 6.49 -1.59
CA PRO A 16 -1.98 7.84 -2.02
C PRO A 16 -1.12 8.90 -1.33
N SER A 17 -0.71 8.67 -0.07
CA SER A 17 0.15 9.61 0.66
C SER A 17 1.51 9.77 -0.01
N ASN A 18 2.17 8.67 -0.41
CA ASN A 18 3.45 8.73 -1.12
C ASN A 18 3.30 9.32 -2.54
N ILE A 19 2.20 9.03 -3.25
CA ILE A 19 1.94 9.65 -4.56
C ILE A 19 1.81 11.18 -4.41
N ALA A 20 1.01 11.64 -3.45
CA ALA A 20 0.80 13.07 -3.21
C ALA A 20 2.10 13.76 -2.74
N GLU A 21 2.84 13.13 -1.82
CA GLU A 21 4.12 13.66 -1.35
C GLU A 21 5.14 13.76 -2.47
N GLY A 22 5.24 12.72 -3.31
CA GLY A 22 6.13 12.73 -4.48
C GLY A 22 5.78 13.80 -5.50
N GLN A 23 4.48 14.03 -5.76
CA GLN A 23 4.01 15.10 -6.65
C GLN A 23 4.35 16.49 -6.13
N ALA A 24 4.44 16.66 -4.81
CA ALA A 24 4.82 17.92 -4.18
C ALA A 24 6.34 18.19 -4.20
N ARG A 25 7.17 17.27 -4.73
CA ARG A 25 8.63 17.45 -4.82
C ARG A 25 9.04 18.26 -6.04
N ASN A 26 10.28 18.76 -6.02
CA ASN A 26 10.78 19.73 -7.01
C ASN A 26 11.37 19.06 -8.27
N SER A 27 11.48 17.73 -8.30
CA SER A 27 12.08 17.01 -9.42
C SER A 27 11.33 15.74 -9.79
N SER A 28 11.37 15.40 -11.08
CA SER A 28 10.83 14.13 -11.57
C SER A 28 11.59 12.91 -11.02
N GLY A 29 12.84 13.08 -10.60
CA GLY A 29 13.63 12.02 -9.95
C GLY A 29 13.06 11.63 -8.59
N GLU A 30 12.80 12.61 -7.74
CA GLU A 30 12.14 12.41 -6.45
C GLU A 30 10.74 11.85 -6.62
N PHE A 31 9.94 12.40 -7.55
CA PHE A 31 8.61 11.87 -7.79
C PHE A 31 8.64 10.37 -8.16
N ARG A 32 9.58 9.95 -9.01
CA ARG A 32 9.77 8.52 -9.34
C ARG A 32 10.16 7.67 -8.13
N GLN A 33 10.98 8.18 -7.22
CA GLN A 33 11.33 7.48 -5.99
C GLN A 33 10.08 7.25 -5.12
N PHE A 34 9.27 8.27 -4.92
CA PHE A 34 8.01 8.18 -4.16
C PHE A 34 6.99 7.25 -4.83
N LEU A 35 6.90 7.23 -6.16
CA LEU A 35 6.12 6.22 -6.88
C LEU A 35 6.64 4.79 -6.62
N GLY A 36 7.95 4.62 -6.51
CA GLY A 36 8.56 3.34 -6.12
C GLY A 36 8.12 2.89 -4.72
N ILE A 37 8.05 3.82 -3.76
CA ILE A 37 7.56 3.54 -2.40
C ILE A 37 6.07 3.18 -2.44
N ALA A 38 5.25 3.96 -3.13
CA ALA A 38 3.82 3.69 -3.29
C ALA A 38 3.57 2.30 -3.91
N ARG A 39 4.36 1.92 -4.91
CA ARG A 39 4.31 0.57 -5.52
C ARG A 39 4.69 -0.53 -4.51
N GLY A 40 5.65 -0.27 -3.64
CA GLY A 40 5.97 -1.17 -2.52
C GLY A 40 4.78 -1.38 -1.58
N SER A 41 4.07 -0.31 -1.23
CA SER A 41 2.85 -0.40 -0.40
C SER A 41 1.69 -1.13 -1.10
N VAL A 42 1.57 -1.05 -2.44
CA VAL A 42 0.61 -1.89 -3.20
C VAL A 42 0.93 -3.38 -3.02
N ALA A 43 2.18 -3.78 -3.23
CA ALA A 43 2.60 -5.18 -3.11
C ALA A 43 2.40 -5.72 -1.68
N GLU A 44 2.65 -4.89 -0.66
CA GLU A 44 2.35 -5.22 0.73
C GLU A 44 0.85 -5.43 0.96
N LEU A 45 0.01 -4.51 0.46
CA LEU A 45 -1.45 -4.63 0.59
C LEU A 45 -1.99 -5.88 -0.09
N GLU A 46 -1.52 -6.20 -1.31
CA GLU A 46 -1.85 -7.45 -2.01
C GLU A 46 -1.51 -8.68 -1.17
N THR A 47 -0.34 -8.69 -0.54
CA THR A 47 0.09 -9.79 0.33
C THR A 47 -0.88 -9.97 1.50
N TRP A 48 -1.31 -8.88 2.13
CA TRP A 48 -2.27 -8.94 3.25
C TRP A 48 -3.66 -9.37 2.79
N ILE A 49 -4.12 -8.96 1.61
CA ILE A 49 -5.40 -9.41 1.03
C ILE A 49 -5.36 -10.93 0.77
N LEU A 50 -4.29 -11.42 0.14
CA LEU A 50 -4.12 -12.86 -0.11
C LEU A 50 -4.08 -13.67 1.19
N LEU A 51 -3.43 -13.15 2.23
CA LEU A 51 -3.44 -13.77 3.55
C LEU A 51 -4.85 -13.78 4.16
N ALA A 52 -5.59 -12.68 4.07
CA ALA A 52 -6.97 -12.59 4.56
C ALA A 52 -7.88 -13.62 3.89
N GLN A 53 -7.74 -13.81 2.57
CA GLN A 53 -8.45 -14.84 1.81
C GLN A 53 -8.10 -16.25 2.29
N ARG A 54 -6.80 -16.55 2.45
CA ARG A 54 -6.35 -17.87 2.96
C ARG A 54 -6.85 -18.17 4.37
N LEU A 55 -7.06 -17.15 5.19
CA LEU A 55 -7.60 -17.28 6.54
C LEU A 55 -9.14 -17.33 6.56
N GLY A 56 -9.81 -17.21 5.40
CA GLY A 56 -11.26 -17.21 5.29
C GLY A 56 -11.93 -15.92 5.80
N TYR A 57 -11.19 -14.81 5.86
CA TYR A 57 -11.73 -13.50 6.26
C TYR A 57 -12.32 -12.70 5.09
N LEU A 58 -11.91 -13.01 3.86
CA LEU A 58 -12.40 -12.40 2.63
C LEU A 58 -12.67 -13.50 1.61
N ASP A 59 -13.70 -13.31 0.79
CA ASP A 59 -13.94 -14.16 -0.36
C ASP A 59 -12.84 -13.99 -1.42
N SER A 60 -12.62 -15.03 -2.20
CA SER A 60 -11.80 -14.93 -3.41
C SER A 60 -12.48 -13.96 -4.39
N ILE A 61 -11.72 -12.99 -4.86
CA ILE A 61 -12.14 -12.03 -5.91
C ILE A 61 -12.08 -12.71 -7.27
#